data_AF-A0A7X8GSD6-F1
#
_entry.id   AF-A0A7X8GSD6-F1
#
_cell.length_a   1.000
_cell.length_b   1.000
_cell.length_c   1.000
_cell.angle_alpha   90.00
_cell.angle_beta   90.00
_cell.angle_gamma   90.00
#
_symmetry.space_group_name_H-M   'P 1'
#
loop_
_entity.id
_entity.type
_entity.pdbx_description
1 polymer ?
#
loop_
_entity_poly.entity_id
_entity_poly.type
_entity_poly.pdbx_seq_one_letter_code
_entity_poly.pdbx_strand_id
1 'polypeptide(L)'
;MVFDLRKWREATFSSLEGGDAEWLNYKIAPYFWAKVVDKSGNPEIIAQFLDEFKKQKKRTSEKAIEILSSLSGLDINKELVVSAKEYRENIYRYWPVPVTPLGMVLITATNTFLMGDSSDRFTTPVRKITLNDFFLDRFEVTNEQYSEFLNDVGNQKEGGSYWLDETSYPDILLEDGKYIVRKGRENYPVFYVSWYGASAYAKWTGKRLPTEAEWEYAASNGGTTLYPWGNEWHDDYCNWGDTGKLDGYEFTAPVGSFEKGKNHYDCYDMVGNVFEWVADWYEPYDPA
;
A
#
# COMPACT_ATOMS: atom_id res chain seq x y z
N MET A 1 0.10 -14.19 24.76
CA MET A 1 1.19 -14.32 23.78
C MET A 1 2.37 -13.47 24.24
N VAL A 2 3.59 -13.99 24.09
CA VAL A 2 4.86 -13.34 24.46
C VAL A 2 5.80 -13.46 23.27
N PHE A 3 6.50 -12.38 22.93
CA PHE A 3 7.48 -12.32 21.86
C PHE A 3 8.88 -12.43 22.48
N ASP A 4 9.73 -13.32 21.97
CA ASP A 4 11.07 -13.60 22.50
C ASP A 4 12.09 -13.68 21.36
N LEU A 5 12.99 -12.69 21.29
CA LEU A 5 13.96 -12.55 20.20
C LEU A 5 15.00 -13.68 20.16
N ARG A 6 15.18 -14.40 21.27
CA ARG A 6 16.18 -15.48 21.38
C ARG A 6 15.75 -16.76 20.67
N LYS A 7 14.45 -16.89 20.37
CA LYS A 7 13.89 -18.04 19.67
C LYS A 7 14.03 -17.95 18.15
N TRP A 8 14.62 -16.85 17.64
CA TRP A 8 14.79 -16.65 16.21
C TRP A 8 15.93 -17.52 15.70
N ARG A 9 15.64 -18.32 14.68
CA ARG A 9 16.62 -19.15 14.00
C ARG A 9 16.97 -18.45 12.69
N GLU A 10 18.17 -17.88 12.64
CA GLU A 10 18.92 -17.31 11.50
C GLU A 10 18.11 -16.66 10.35
N ALA A 11 18.31 -15.36 10.13
CA ALA A 11 17.74 -14.65 8.98
C ALA A 11 18.61 -14.86 7.73
N THR A 12 18.09 -15.58 6.73
CA THR A 12 18.55 -15.43 5.35
C THR A 12 17.64 -14.43 4.63
N PHE A 13 18.24 -13.36 4.09
CA PHE A 13 17.56 -12.46 3.15
C PHE A 13 17.32 -13.23 1.85
N SER A 14 16.15 -13.86 1.72
CA SER A 14 15.68 -14.44 0.46
C SER A 14 14.16 -14.54 0.47
N SER A 15 13.54 -13.75 -0.42
CA SER A 15 12.15 -13.76 -0.91
C SER A 15 11.00 -13.62 0.10
N LEU A 16 10.22 -12.56 -0.11
CA LEU A 16 8.89 -12.32 0.48
C LEU A 16 7.85 -13.19 -0.24
N GLU A 17 7.62 -14.42 0.22
CA GLU A 17 6.38 -15.15 -0.02
C GLU A 17 6.03 -16.00 1.20
N GLY A 18 4.74 -16.04 1.55
CA GLY A 18 4.17 -17.00 2.50
C GLY A 18 4.30 -16.60 3.97
N GLY A 19 3.19 -16.11 4.53
CA GLY A 19 3.08 -15.85 5.96
C GLY A 19 3.07 -17.13 6.78
N ASP A 20 3.93 -17.17 7.80
CA ASP A 20 3.77 -17.98 9.00
C ASP A 20 4.53 -17.27 10.14
N ALA A 21 4.14 -17.51 11.38
CA ALA A 21 4.49 -16.74 12.59
C ALA A 21 5.98 -16.39 12.81
N GLU A 22 6.91 -17.02 12.07
CA GLU A 22 8.33 -16.70 12.05
C GLU A 22 8.65 -15.34 11.38
N TRP A 23 7.88 -14.90 10.37
CA TRP A 23 8.04 -13.57 9.75
C TRP A 23 7.60 -12.42 10.66
N LEU A 24 6.51 -12.63 11.41
CA LEU A 24 6.01 -11.69 12.42
C LEU A 24 7.08 -11.38 13.46
N ASN A 25 7.86 -12.39 13.83
CA ASN A 25 8.95 -12.24 14.78
C ASN A 25 10.02 -11.27 14.23
N TYR A 26 10.55 -11.49 13.01
CA TYR A 26 11.57 -10.61 12.41
C TYR A 26 11.14 -9.13 12.29
N LYS A 27 9.85 -8.87 12.01
CA LYS A 27 9.29 -7.50 11.99
C LYS A 27 9.38 -6.78 13.34
N ILE A 28 9.66 -7.47 14.44
CA ILE A 28 9.75 -6.86 15.78
C ILE A 28 11.21 -6.47 16.11
N ALA A 29 12.22 -6.88 15.33
CA ALA A 29 13.62 -6.63 15.72
C ALA A 29 13.93 -5.13 15.82
N PRO A 30 13.58 -4.31 14.82
CA PRO A 30 13.76 -2.87 14.97
C PRO A 30 12.94 -2.23 16.10
N TYR A 31 11.85 -2.84 16.59
CA TYR A 31 11.17 -2.39 17.82
C TYR A 31 12.08 -2.64 19.03
N PHE A 32 12.70 -3.81 19.13
CA PHE A 32 13.65 -4.11 20.21
C PHE A 32 14.87 -3.20 20.16
N TRP A 33 15.41 -2.93 18.97
CA TRP A 33 16.53 -2.00 18.79
C TRP A 33 16.15 -0.58 19.21
N ALA A 34 15.02 -0.05 18.73
CA ALA A 34 14.53 1.27 19.10
C ALA A 34 14.23 1.38 20.61
N LYS A 35 13.65 0.34 21.21
CA LYS A 35 13.43 0.26 22.66
C LYS A 35 14.74 0.32 23.44
N VAL A 36 15.77 -0.41 23.02
CA VAL A 36 17.11 -0.39 23.66
C VAL A 36 17.75 0.99 23.52
N VAL A 37 17.67 1.63 22.35
CA VAL A 37 18.14 3.01 22.13
C VAL A 37 17.45 3.99 23.08
N ASP A 38 16.12 4.01 23.12
CA ASP A 38 15.33 4.90 23.98
C ASP A 38 15.63 4.69 25.47
N LYS A 39 15.62 3.43 25.94
CA LYS A 39 15.89 3.12 27.36
C LYS A 39 17.33 3.39 27.78
N SER A 40 18.29 3.22 26.88
CA SER A 40 19.70 3.53 27.18
C SER A 40 20.00 5.03 27.16
N GLY A 41 19.15 5.84 26.51
CA GLY A 41 19.41 7.25 26.27
C GLY A 41 20.60 7.50 25.33
N ASN A 42 21.10 6.47 24.65
CA ASN A 42 22.26 6.53 23.77
C ASN A 42 21.87 6.19 22.32
N PRO A 43 21.76 7.20 21.42
CA PRO A 43 21.37 6.96 20.03
C PRO A 43 22.41 6.15 19.24
N GLU A 44 23.67 6.16 19.66
CA GLU A 44 24.78 5.48 18.95
C GLU A 44 24.95 4.02 19.36
N ILE A 45 24.15 3.53 20.29
CA ILE A 45 24.40 2.25 20.93
C ILE A 45 24.39 1.07 19.97
N ILE A 46 23.54 1.11 18.94
CA ILE A 46 23.47 0.04 17.94
C ILE A 46 24.73 0.05 17.06
N ALA A 47 25.21 1.24 16.68
CA ALA A 47 26.43 1.38 15.90
C ALA A 47 27.66 0.88 16.69
N GLN A 48 27.76 1.27 17.97
CA GLN A 48 28.80 0.83 18.90
C GLN A 48 28.76 -0.70 19.10
N PHE A 49 27.58 -1.25 19.33
CA PHE A 49 27.38 -2.69 19.44
C PHE A 49 27.86 -3.42 18.19
N LEU A 50 27.47 -2.97 17.00
CA LEU A 50 27.86 -3.62 15.75
C LEU A 50 29.37 -3.58 15.52
N ASP A 51 30.04 -2.48 15.87
CA ASP A 51 31.49 -2.36 15.79
C ASP A 51 32.19 -3.33 16.76
N GLU A 52 31.75 -3.39 18.02
CA GLU A 52 32.32 -4.30 19.01
C GLU A 52 32.01 -5.78 18.73
N PHE A 53 30.81 -6.10 18.27
CA PHE A 53 30.38 -7.46 17.98
C PHE A 53 31.10 -8.04 16.76
N LYS A 54 31.35 -7.22 15.73
CA LYS A 54 32.13 -7.63 14.55
C LYS A 54 33.56 -8.05 14.91
N LYS A 55 34.15 -7.46 15.97
CA LYS A 55 35.51 -7.77 16.46
C LYS A 55 35.59 -9.08 17.26
N GLN A 56 34.47 -9.68 17.62
CA GLN A 56 34.45 -10.91 18.42
C GLN A 56 34.89 -12.13 17.61
N LYS A 57 35.74 -12.98 18.21
CA LYS A 57 36.18 -14.26 17.62
C LYS A 57 35.02 -15.27 17.45
N LYS A 58 34.03 -15.22 18.34
CA LYS A 58 32.79 -16.00 18.27
C LYS A 58 31.61 -15.05 18.44
N ARG A 59 30.71 -15.03 17.46
CA ARG A 59 29.56 -14.14 17.40
C ARG A 59 28.30 -14.88 17.82
N THR A 60 28.18 -15.18 19.12
CA THR A 60 27.01 -15.89 19.67
C THR A 60 25.99 -14.92 20.25
N SER A 61 24.77 -15.41 20.48
CA SER A 61 23.68 -14.69 21.17
C SER A 61 24.11 -14.18 22.54
N GLU A 62 24.84 -14.99 23.31
CA GLU A 62 25.30 -14.65 24.66
C GLU A 62 26.28 -13.48 24.59
N LYS A 63 27.19 -13.50 23.61
CA LYS A 63 28.16 -12.41 23.45
C LYS A 63 27.50 -11.12 22.97
N ALA A 64 26.47 -11.22 22.13
CA ALA A 64 25.70 -10.05 21.71
C ALA A 64 24.98 -9.39 22.90
N ILE A 65 24.33 -10.21 23.72
CA ILE A 65 23.64 -9.76 24.94
C ILE A 65 24.63 -9.13 25.93
N GLU A 66 25.80 -9.73 26.13
CA GLU A 66 26.85 -9.20 27.00
C GLU A 66 27.29 -7.79 26.56
N ILE A 67 27.61 -7.62 25.28
CA ILE A 67 28.06 -6.33 24.73
C ILE A 67 26.95 -5.28 24.82
N LEU A 68 25.72 -5.61 24.38
CA LEU A 68 24.60 -4.67 24.47
C LEU A 68 24.29 -4.29 25.90
N SER A 69 24.35 -5.22 26.85
CA SER A 69 24.11 -4.92 28.27
C SER A 69 25.17 -3.98 28.81
N SER A 70 26.43 -4.19 28.43
CA SER A 70 27.54 -3.32 28.81
C SER A 70 27.41 -1.91 28.24
N LEU A 71 27.04 -1.79 26.96
CA LEU A 71 26.90 -0.49 26.28
C LEU A 71 25.65 0.27 26.74
N SER A 72 24.57 -0.43 27.07
CA SER A 72 23.26 0.17 27.38
C SER A 72 23.03 0.42 28.86
N GLY A 73 23.72 -0.32 29.74
CA GLY A 73 23.37 -0.41 31.15
C GLY A 73 22.06 -1.16 31.41
N LEU A 74 21.45 -1.79 30.40
CA LEU A 74 20.18 -2.49 30.50
C LEU A 74 20.38 -4.00 30.71
N ASP A 75 19.39 -4.64 31.32
CA ASP A 75 19.24 -6.09 31.34
C ASP A 75 18.64 -6.54 30.00
N ILE A 76 19.49 -6.68 28.99
CA ILE A 76 19.06 -7.00 27.61
C ILE A 76 18.27 -8.32 27.57
N ASN A 77 18.57 -9.28 28.44
CA ASN A 77 17.82 -10.53 28.53
C ASN A 77 16.33 -10.30 28.85
N LYS A 78 16.00 -9.29 29.66
CA LYS A 78 14.60 -8.91 29.91
C LYS A 78 14.02 -8.12 28.75
N GLU A 79 14.81 -7.25 28.13
CA GLU A 79 14.32 -6.41 27.04
C GLU A 79 13.98 -7.21 25.78
N LEU A 80 14.65 -8.34 25.54
CA LEU A 80 14.41 -9.26 24.41
C LEU A 80 13.13 -10.12 24.54
N VAL A 81 12.38 -9.98 25.65
CA VAL A 81 11.12 -10.69 25.88
C VAL A 81 10.03 -9.70 26.26
N VAL A 82 8.98 -9.62 25.45
CA VAL A 82 7.87 -8.68 25.70
C VAL A 82 6.52 -9.36 25.62
N SER A 83 5.59 -8.93 26.46
CA SER A 83 4.20 -9.40 26.37
C SER A 83 3.50 -8.79 25.15
N ALA A 84 2.49 -9.47 24.59
CA ALA A 84 1.69 -8.89 23.51
C ALA A 84 0.95 -7.61 23.92
N LYS A 85 0.66 -7.44 25.22
CA LYS A 85 0.10 -6.20 25.76
C LYS A 85 1.12 -5.06 25.68
N GLU A 86 2.32 -5.26 26.23
CA GLU A 86 3.41 -4.28 26.19
C GLU A 86 3.75 -3.87 24.75
N TYR A 87 3.84 -4.84 23.85
CA TYR A 87 4.08 -4.57 22.43
C TYR A 87 3.00 -3.67 21.83
N ARG A 88 1.71 -4.01 21.98
CA ARG A 88 0.61 -3.19 21.42
C ARG A 88 0.57 -1.78 22.01
N GLU A 89 0.87 -1.64 23.30
CA GLU A 89 0.87 -0.34 23.98
C GLU A 89 2.04 0.57 23.55
N ASN A 90 3.13 -0.01 23.03
CA ASN A 90 4.36 0.74 22.75
C ASN A 90 4.83 0.65 21.30
N ILE A 91 4.23 -0.17 20.44
CA ILE A 91 4.71 -0.39 19.06
C ILE A 91 4.80 0.94 18.31
N TYR A 92 3.79 1.79 18.41
CA TYR A 92 3.76 3.10 17.72
C TYR A 92 4.78 4.11 18.28
N ARG A 93 5.27 3.91 19.51
CA ARG A 93 6.33 4.75 20.09
C ARG A 93 7.70 4.43 19.49
N TYR A 94 7.99 3.14 19.29
CA TYR A 94 9.32 2.66 18.90
C TYR A 94 9.43 2.28 17.43
N TRP A 95 8.28 2.06 16.80
CA TRP A 95 8.15 1.80 15.39
C TRP A 95 7.08 2.74 14.87
N PRO A 96 7.45 3.85 14.20
CA PRO A 96 6.49 4.59 13.41
C PRO A 96 6.15 3.72 12.21
N VAL A 97 5.33 2.67 12.42
CA VAL A 97 4.65 2.02 11.31
C VAL A 97 3.67 3.10 10.94
N PRO A 98 3.78 3.70 9.75
CA PRO A 98 2.80 4.70 9.37
C PRO A 98 1.45 3.98 9.50
N VAL A 99 0.57 4.51 10.35
CA VAL A 99 -0.71 3.87 10.65
C VAL A 99 -1.43 3.79 9.33
N THR A 100 -1.52 2.59 8.76
CA THR A 100 -2.16 2.40 7.48
C THR A 100 -3.62 2.83 7.61
N PRO A 101 -4.06 3.87 6.89
CA PRO A 101 -5.45 4.26 6.91
C PRO A 101 -6.34 3.07 6.52
N LEU A 102 -7.54 3.00 7.09
CA LEU A 102 -8.46 1.91 6.80
C LEU A 102 -8.73 1.83 5.29
N GLY A 103 -8.57 0.65 4.70
CA GLY A 103 -8.78 0.42 3.27
C GLY A 103 -7.60 0.82 2.37
N MET A 104 -6.49 1.30 2.93
CA MET A 104 -5.27 1.62 2.18
C MET A 104 -4.16 0.59 2.40
N VAL A 105 -3.15 0.63 1.55
CA VAL A 105 -1.89 -0.11 1.67
C VAL A 105 -0.72 0.86 1.63
N LEU A 106 0.38 0.54 2.33
CA LEU A 106 1.61 1.31 2.28
C LEU A 106 2.43 0.87 1.06
N ILE A 107 2.67 1.78 0.14
CA ILE A 107 3.59 1.60 -0.97
C ILE A 107 4.97 2.09 -0.51
N THR A 108 5.91 1.15 -0.37
CA THR A 108 7.29 1.47 0.02
C THR A 108 8.11 1.86 -1.21
N ALA A 109 8.14 3.14 -1.53
CA ALA A 109 8.83 3.69 -2.68
C ALA A 109 10.30 3.98 -2.35
N THR A 110 11.03 2.95 -1.92
CA THR A 110 12.41 3.09 -1.42
C THR A 110 13.45 3.31 -2.53
N ASN A 111 13.05 3.21 -3.79
CA ASN A 111 13.92 3.26 -4.95
C ASN A 111 13.42 4.21 -6.02
N THR A 112 14.36 4.66 -6.83
CA THR A 112 14.06 5.27 -8.12
C THR A 112 13.59 4.21 -9.11
N PHE A 113 12.49 4.45 -9.82
CA PHE A 113 11.99 3.58 -10.89
C PHE A 113 12.06 4.24 -12.27
N LEU A 114 11.91 3.41 -13.30
CA LEU A 114 11.80 3.83 -14.69
C LEU A 114 10.31 3.86 -15.04
N MET A 115 9.78 5.06 -15.26
CA MET A 115 8.39 5.30 -15.63
C MET A 115 8.24 5.39 -17.15
N GLY A 116 7.19 4.77 -17.69
CA GLY A 116 6.85 4.74 -19.11
C GLY A 116 7.46 3.56 -19.88
N ASP A 117 7.06 3.40 -21.13
CA ASP A 117 7.53 2.33 -22.02
C ASP A 117 8.20 2.92 -23.27
N SER A 118 9.47 2.56 -23.48
CA SER A 118 10.24 2.96 -24.67
C SER A 118 9.65 2.46 -26.00
N SER A 119 8.82 1.41 -25.96
CA SER A 119 8.16 0.82 -27.12
C SER A 119 6.84 1.49 -27.50
N ASP A 120 6.24 2.24 -26.58
CA ASP A 120 4.98 2.94 -26.77
C ASP A 120 5.19 4.43 -27.02
N ARG A 121 4.50 4.95 -28.05
CA ARG A 121 4.70 6.33 -28.50
C ARG A 121 4.08 7.39 -27.58
N PHE A 122 3.21 6.98 -26.64
CA PHE A 122 2.51 7.89 -25.74
C PHE A 122 3.17 7.98 -24.37
N THR A 123 3.99 6.98 -24.01
CA THR A 123 4.69 6.85 -22.72
C THR A 123 6.21 6.87 -22.86
N THR A 124 6.73 7.23 -24.04
CA THR A 124 8.16 7.47 -24.32
C THR A 124 8.49 8.96 -24.32
N PRO A 125 9.64 9.43 -23.80
CA PRO A 125 10.76 8.63 -23.30
C PRO A 125 10.55 8.11 -21.88
N VAL A 126 11.19 6.98 -21.57
CA VAL A 126 11.25 6.44 -20.20
C VAL A 126 11.94 7.43 -19.27
N ARG A 127 11.30 7.77 -18.14
CA ARG A 127 11.77 8.77 -17.19
C ARG A 127 12.22 8.12 -15.89
N LYS A 128 13.30 8.65 -15.30
CA LYS A 128 13.80 8.19 -14.00
C LYS A 128 13.12 8.98 -12.88
N ILE A 129 12.24 8.34 -12.11
CA ILE A 129 11.39 9.00 -11.10
C ILE A 129 11.69 8.47 -9.69
N THR A 130 11.84 9.38 -8.73
CA THR A 130 12.02 9.04 -7.30
C THR A 130 10.80 9.50 -6.53
N LEU A 131 10.20 8.60 -5.76
CA LEU A 131 9.03 8.87 -4.93
C LEU A 131 9.41 8.67 -3.45
N ASN A 132 8.61 9.24 -2.55
CA ASN A 132 8.62 8.86 -1.13
C ASN A 132 7.57 7.78 -0.91
N ASP A 133 7.64 7.07 0.21
CA ASP A 133 6.57 6.17 0.64
C ASP A 133 5.22 6.90 0.70
N PHE A 134 4.16 6.24 0.25
CA PHE A 134 2.81 6.79 0.21
C PHE A 134 1.77 5.71 0.48
N PHE A 135 0.55 6.13 0.76
CA PHE A 135 -0.59 5.23 0.88
C PHE A 135 -1.43 5.27 -0.38
N LEU A 136 -1.89 4.10 -0.82
CA LEU A 136 -2.84 3.95 -1.93
C LEU A 136 -4.04 3.13 -1.47
N ASP A 137 -5.23 3.40 -1.99
CA ASP A 137 -6.40 2.56 -1.70
C ASP A 137 -6.16 1.14 -2.24
N ARG A 138 -6.62 0.14 -1.47
CA ARG A 138 -6.45 -1.28 -1.83
C ARG A 138 -7.28 -1.68 -3.06
N PHE A 139 -8.40 -1.00 -3.22
CA PHE A 139 -9.47 -1.23 -4.19
C PHE A 139 -9.92 0.13 -4.73
N GLU A 140 -10.58 0.15 -5.88
CA GLU A 140 -11.27 1.35 -6.34
C GLU A 140 -12.39 1.75 -5.36
N VAL A 141 -12.78 3.03 -5.41
CA VAL A 141 -13.88 3.55 -4.59
C VAL A 141 -15.19 2.88 -5.03
N THR A 142 -15.93 2.32 -4.07
CA THR A 142 -17.17 1.61 -4.38
C THR A 142 -18.37 2.55 -4.52
N ASN A 143 -19.43 2.06 -5.17
CA ASN A 143 -20.71 2.78 -5.24
C ASN A 143 -21.26 3.12 -3.85
N GLU A 144 -21.15 2.20 -2.88
CA GLU A 144 -21.62 2.44 -1.50
C GLU A 144 -20.89 3.63 -0.89
N GLN A 145 -19.55 3.61 -0.93
CA GLN A 145 -18.71 4.69 -0.39
C GLN A 145 -18.99 6.04 -1.05
N TYR A 146 -19.09 6.07 -2.38
CA TYR A 146 -19.34 7.31 -3.10
C TYR A 146 -20.77 7.84 -2.86
N SER A 147 -21.75 6.95 -2.65
CA SER A 147 -23.12 7.36 -2.29
C SER A 147 -23.22 8.01 -0.91
N GLU A 148 -22.40 7.58 0.07
CA GLU A 148 -22.31 8.23 1.38
C GLU A 148 -21.81 9.65 1.25
N PHE A 149 -20.76 9.86 0.45
CA PHE A 149 -20.24 11.18 0.12
C PHE A 149 -21.31 12.06 -0.52
N LEU A 150 -22.00 11.58 -1.55
CA LEU A 150 -23.06 12.35 -2.21
C LEU A 150 -24.24 12.67 -1.27
N ASN A 151 -24.55 11.79 -0.33
CA ASN A 151 -25.59 12.04 0.68
C ASN A 151 -25.20 13.12 1.70
N ASP A 152 -23.90 13.27 1.98
CA ASP A 152 -23.40 14.27 2.93
C ASP A 152 -23.30 15.66 2.28
N VAL A 153 -22.81 15.73 1.04
CA VAL A 153 -22.46 17.02 0.41
C VAL A 153 -23.21 17.34 -0.90
N GLY A 154 -24.01 16.41 -1.42
CA GLY A 154 -24.73 16.53 -2.68
C GLY A 154 -23.84 16.40 -3.93
N ASN A 155 -24.46 16.15 -5.08
CA ASN A 155 -23.77 16.13 -6.37
C ASN A 155 -23.56 17.56 -6.89
N GLN A 156 -22.35 18.09 -6.71
CA GLN A 156 -22.01 19.45 -7.11
C GLN A 156 -21.58 19.53 -8.58
N LYS A 157 -21.66 20.74 -9.14
CA LYS A 157 -21.17 21.06 -10.48
C LYS A 157 -19.88 21.85 -10.39
N GLU A 158 -18.81 21.33 -11.00
CA GLU A 158 -17.47 21.92 -10.97
C GLU A 158 -16.78 21.72 -12.33
N GLY A 159 -16.05 22.73 -12.80
CA GLY A 159 -15.33 22.66 -14.09
C GLY A 159 -16.19 22.33 -15.32
N GLY A 160 -17.49 22.61 -15.25
CA GLY A 160 -18.45 22.36 -16.34
C GLY A 160 -19.19 21.02 -16.25
N SER A 161 -18.79 20.12 -15.35
CA SER A 161 -19.37 18.78 -15.18
C SER A 161 -19.94 18.59 -13.78
N TYR A 162 -20.87 17.65 -13.63
CA TYR A 162 -21.26 17.18 -12.29
C TYR A 162 -20.17 16.25 -11.73
N TRP A 163 -20.11 16.12 -10.41
CA TRP A 163 -19.22 15.16 -9.75
C TRP A 163 -19.56 13.72 -10.15
N LEU A 164 -20.84 13.39 -10.22
CA LEU A 164 -21.37 12.14 -10.79
C LEU A 164 -22.31 12.44 -11.96
N ASP A 165 -22.17 11.73 -13.08
CA ASP A 165 -23.20 11.71 -14.12
C ASP A 165 -24.32 10.75 -13.74
N GLU A 166 -25.47 11.32 -13.34
CA GLU A 166 -26.66 10.58 -12.93
C GLU A 166 -27.49 10.05 -14.13
N THR A 167 -27.10 10.38 -15.37
CA THR A 167 -27.92 10.11 -16.56
C THR A 167 -27.49 8.85 -17.32
N SER A 168 -26.23 8.45 -17.19
CA SER A 168 -25.63 7.36 -17.95
C SER A 168 -25.56 6.09 -17.10
N TYR A 169 -26.59 5.23 -17.16
CA TYR A 169 -26.61 3.93 -16.47
C TYR A 169 -26.14 3.96 -15.00
N PRO A 170 -26.75 4.79 -14.14
CA PRO A 170 -26.26 4.99 -12.79
C PRO A 170 -26.46 3.75 -11.91
N ASP A 171 -25.39 3.29 -11.27
CA ASP A 171 -25.49 2.36 -10.14
C ASP A 171 -25.89 3.08 -8.84
N ILE A 172 -25.78 4.41 -8.81
CA ILE A 172 -26.21 5.27 -7.69
C ILE A 172 -27.40 6.12 -8.14
N LEU A 173 -28.56 5.88 -7.54
CA LEU A 173 -29.84 6.49 -7.89
C LEU A 173 -30.22 7.58 -6.90
N LEU A 174 -30.78 8.70 -7.38
CA LEU A 174 -31.38 9.72 -6.52
C LEU A 174 -32.87 9.41 -6.31
N GLU A 175 -33.23 8.93 -5.12
CA GLU A 175 -34.61 8.60 -4.72
C GLU A 175 -34.98 9.39 -3.47
N ASP A 176 -36.10 10.11 -3.50
CA ASP A 176 -36.60 10.93 -2.38
C ASP A 176 -35.54 11.86 -1.75
N GLY A 177 -34.66 12.40 -2.59
CA GLY A 177 -33.57 13.30 -2.17
C GLY A 177 -32.36 12.60 -1.53
N LYS A 178 -32.28 11.27 -1.63
CA LYS A 178 -31.17 10.46 -1.13
C LYS A 178 -30.52 9.67 -2.26
N TYR A 179 -29.20 9.62 -2.28
CA TYR A 179 -28.44 8.72 -3.13
C TYR A 179 -28.46 7.30 -2.55
N ILE A 180 -28.99 6.35 -3.33
CA ILE A 180 -29.15 4.94 -2.97
C ILE A 180 -28.45 4.11 -4.04
N VAL A 181 -27.66 3.12 -3.62
CA VAL A 181 -27.01 2.20 -4.55
C VAL A 181 -28.01 1.14 -5.02
N ARG A 182 -27.97 0.82 -6.32
CA ARG A 182 -28.73 -0.28 -6.90
C ARG A 182 -28.36 -1.58 -6.19
N LYS A 183 -29.38 -2.31 -5.72
CA LYS A 183 -29.18 -3.55 -4.97
C LYS A 183 -28.25 -4.52 -5.70
N GLY A 184 -27.21 -4.99 -5.00
CA GLY A 184 -26.20 -5.89 -5.54
C GLY A 184 -25.05 -5.19 -6.26
N ARG A 185 -25.01 -3.85 -6.27
CA ARG A 185 -23.96 -3.03 -6.89
C ARG A 185 -23.12 -2.26 -5.87
N GLU A 186 -23.32 -2.52 -4.58
CA GLU A 186 -22.70 -1.81 -3.45
C GLU A 186 -21.17 -1.88 -3.47
N ASN A 187 -20.63 -3.07 -3.78
CA ASN A 187 -19.19 -3.35 -3.83
C ASN A 187 -18.57 -3.23 -5.23
N TYR A 188 -19.30 -2.65 -6.20
CA TYR A 188 -18.74 -2.39 -7.53
C TYR A 188 -18.07 -1.01 -7.54
N PRO A 189 -17.04 -0.82 -8.37
CA PRO A 189 -16.39 0.48 -8.49
C PRO A 189 -17.40 1.51 -9.00
N VAL A 190 -17.34 2.72 -8.43
CA VAL A 190 -18.10 3.84 -8.97
C VAL A 190 -17.48 4.26 -10.31
N PHE A 191 -18.33 4.49 -11.31
CA PHE A 191 -17.92 4.95 -12.64
C PHE A 191 -18.81 6.10 -13.09
N TYR A 192 -18.43 6.76 -14.20
CA TYR A 192 -18.97 8.06 -14.63
C TYR A 192 -18.81 9.20 -13.60
N VAL A 193 -17.70 9.13 -12.86
CA VAL A 193 -17.25 10.20 -11.95
C VAL A 193 -16.31 11.14 -12.71
N SER A 194 -16.53 12.45 -12.59
CA SER A 194 -15.59 13.43 -13.13
C SER A 194 -14.33 13.53 -12.26
N TRP A 195 -13.22 14.01 -12.82
CA TRP A 195 -12.01 14.26 -12.04
C TRP A 195 -12.27 15.15 -10.80
N TYR A 196 -13.14 16.16 -10.93
CA TYR A 196 -13.55 17.02 -9.82
C TYR A 196 -14.27 16.24 -8.72
N GLY A 197 -15.18 15.32 -9.10
CA GLY A 197 -15.86 14.45 -8.16
C GLY A 197 -14.90 13.50 -7.43
N ALA A 198 -13.99 12.86 -8.17
CA ALA A 198 -12.98 11.99 -7.60
C ALA A 198 -12.05 12.74 -6.62
N SER A 199 -11.60 13.94 -6.99
CA SER A 199 -10.78 14.81 -6.14
C SER A 199 -11.52 15.28 -4.89
N ALA A 200 -12.81 15.64 -5.02
CA ALA A 200 -13.65 16.05 -3.91
C ALA A 200 -13.91 14.90 -2.93
N TYR A 201 -14.23 13.70 -3.43
CA TYR A 201 -14.39 12.49 -2.61
C TYR A 201 -13.11 12.15 -1.85
N ALA A 202 -11.95 12.18 -2.53
CA ALA A 202 -10.67 11.92 -1.90
C ALA A 202 -10.43 12.91 -0.73
N LYS A 203 -10.68 14.21 -0.93
CA LYS A 203 -10.56 15.21 0.15
C LYS A 203 -11.56 14.98 1.29
N TRP A 204 -12.81 14.61 0.98
CA TRP A 204 -13.85 14.34 1.98
C TRP A 204 -13.47 13.18 2.91
N THR A 205 -12.82 12.15 2.37
CA THR A 205 -12.27 11.03 3.17
C THR A 205 -10.91 11.32 3.83
N GLY A 206 -10.39 12.54 3.71
CA GLY A 206 -9.07 12.91 4.24
C GLY A 206 -7.89 12.36 3.44
N LYS A 207 -8.11 11.99 2.18
CA LYS A 207 -7.14 11.44 1.22
C LYS A 207 -6.85 12.45 0.09
N ARG A 208 -6.18 11.98 -0.96
CA ARG A 208 -5.95 12.67 -2.24
C ARG A 208 -5.93 11.66 -3.38
N LEU A 209 -6.05 12.12 -4.62
CA LEU A 209 -5.73 11.29 -5.79
C LEU A 209 -4.23 10.95 -5.81
N PRO A 210 -3.84 9.76 -6.29
CA PRO A 210 -2.44 9.45 -6.57
C PRO A 210 -1.92 10.30 -7.72
N THR A 211 -0.60 10.52 -7.78
CA THR A 211 0.00 10.97 -9.04
C THR A 211 0.07 9.83 -10.05
N GLU A 212 0.22 10.13 -11.34
CA GLU A 212 0.45 9.13 -12.38
C GLU A 212 1.69 8.27 -12.05
N ALA A 213 2.76 8.91 -11.57
CA ALA A 213 3.97 8.22 -11.16
C ALA A 213 3.75 7.28 -9.96
N GLU A 214 2.97 7.70 -8.97
CA GLU A 214 2.61 6.85 -7.82
C GLU A 214 1.75 5.65 -8.26
N TRP A 215 0.78 5.89 -9.13
CA TRP A 215 -0.10 4.85 -9.66
C TRP A 215 0.70 3.81 -10.46
N GLU A 216 1.56 4.26 -11.39
CA GLU A 216 2.39 3.36 -12.20
C GLU A 216 3.43 2.62 -11.34
N TYR A 217 4.04 3.28 -10.34
CA TYR A 217 4.95 2.63 -9.41
C TYR A 217 4.26 1.47 -8.68
N ALA A 218 3.03 1.68 -8.21
CA ALA A 218 2.25 0.63 -7.59
C ALA A 218 1.87 -0.47 -8.59
N ALA A 219 1.39 -0.13 -9.78
CA ALA A 219 0.94 -1.08 -10.80
C ALA A 219 2.08 -1.99 -11.33
N SER A 220 3.30 -1.44 -11.41
CA SER A 220 4.49 -2.13 -11.96
C SER A 220 5.40 -2.77 -10.88
N ASN A 221 4.94 -2.86 -9.63
CA ASN A 221 5.75 -3.33 -8.50
C ASN A 221 7.12 -2.61 -8.39
N GLY A 222 7.10 -1.28 -8.53
CA GLY A 222 8.28 -0.43 -8.55
C GLY A 222 9.09 -0.50 -9.84
N GLY A 223 8.44 -0.74 -10.98
CA GLY A 223 9.05 -0.85 -12.30
C GLY A 223 9.73 -2.20 -12.58
N THR A 224 9.33 -3.27 -11.87
CA THR A 224 9.93 -4.61 -12.00
C THR A 224 9.10 -5.60 -12.81
N THR A 225 7.82 -5.30 -13.04
CA THR A 225 6.90 -6.15 -13.78
C THR A 225 6.09 -5.37 -14.81
N LEU A 226 5.73 -6.03 -15.92
CA LEU A 226 4.88 -5.47 -16.98
C LEU A 226 3.43 -5.32 -16.53
N TYR A 227 2.92 -6.28 -15.76
CA TYR A 227 1.60 -6.28 -15.15
C TYR A 227 1.74 -6.36 -13.62
N PRO A 228 0.69 -6.02 -12.85
CA PRO A 228 0.68 -6.15 -11.38
C PRO A 228 1.10 -7.54 -10.88
N TRP A 229 0.75 -8.59 -11.62
CA TRP A 229 1.00 -9.99 -11.28
C TRP A 229 2.25 -10.60 -11.92
N GLY A 230 3.00 -9.86 -12.75
CA GLY A 230 4.20 -10.38 -13.40
C GLY A 230 4.37 -9.93 -14.85
N ASN A 231 5.15 -10.68 -15.62
CA ASN A 231 5.50 -10.34 -17.01
C ASN A 231 4.70 -11.10 -18.06
N GLU A 232 3.88 -12.06 -17.65
CA GLU A 232 3.05 -12.87 -18.53
C GLU A 232 1.58 -12.43 -18.41
N TRP A 233 0.90 -12.33 -19.55
CA TRP A 233 -0.52 -12.01 -19.60
C TRP A 233 -1.36 -13.22 -19.15
N HIS A 234 -2.40 -12.95 -18.37
CA HIS A 234 -3.36 -13.96 -17.90
C HIS A 234 -4.78 -13.42 -18.04
N ASP A 235 -5.60 -14.08 -18.87
CA ASP A 235 -6.96 -13.64 -19.18
C ASP A 235 -7.92 -13.67 -17.97
N ASP A 236 -7.61 -14.45 -16.92
CA ASP A 236 -8.44 -14.61 -15.71
C ASP A 236 -7.97 -13.77 -14.51
N TYR A 237 -7.02 -12.86 -14.71
CA TYR A 237 -6.39 -12.09 -13.61
C TYR A 237 -6.90 -10.66 -13.53
N CYS A 238 -7.69 -10.20 -14.49
CA CYS A 238 -8.33 -8.89 -14.46
C CYS A 238 -9.61 -8.91 -15.29
N ASN A 239 -10.43 -7.88 -15.11
CA ASN A 239 -11.57 -7.62 -15.98
C ASN A 239 -11.13 -6.73 -17.15
N TRP A 240 -10.81 -7.31 -18.30
CA TRP A 240 -10.20 -6.58 -19.43
C TRP A 240 -11.13 -6.38 -20.62
N GLY A 241 -12.43 -6.64 -20.46
CA GLY A 241 -13.46 -6.30 -21.45
C GLY A 241 -13.68 -7.37 -22.51
N ASP A 242 -13.58 -8.64 -22.15
CA ASP A 242 -13.70 -9.78 -23.06
C ASP A 242 -15.16 -10.23 -23.34
N THR A 243 -16.15 -9.37 -23.02
CA THR A 243 -17.60 -9.64 -22.99
C THR A 243 -18.06 -10.60 -21.87
N GLY A 244 -17.24 -10.81 -20.85
CA GLY A 244 -17.54 -11.64 -19.68
C GLY A 244 -17.35 -13.14 -19.91
N LYS A 245 -16.64 -13.54 -20.97
CA LYS A 245 -16.53 -14.95 -21.38
C LYS A 245 -15.46 -15.71 -20.60
N LEU A 246 -14.36 -15.05 -20.25
CA LEU A 246 -13.22 -15.61 -19.56
C LEU A 246 -13.17 -15.12 -18.11
N ASP A 247 -13.42 -13.83 -17.89
CA ASP A 247 -13.36 -13.21 -16.55
C ASP A 247 -14.70 -13.29 -15.77
N GLY A 248 -15.81 -13.54 -16.47
CA GLY A 248 -17.15 -13.68 -15.89
C GLY A 248 -17.94 -12.38 -15.73
N TYR A 249 -17.45 -11.23 -16.22
CA TYR A 249 -18.07 -9.92 -16.06
C TYR A 249 -18.20 -9.16 -17.38
N GLU A 250 -19.44 -8.87 -17.81
CA GLU A 250 -19.69 -8.15 -19.07
C GLU A 250 -19.33 -6.66 -19.01
N PHE A 251 -19.43 -6.04 -17.82
CA PHE A 251 -19.15 -4.63 -17.58
C PHE A 251 -18.08 -4.48 -16.49
N THR A 252 -18.43 -3.96 -15.32
CA THR A 252 -17.52 -3.93 -14.16
C THR A 252 -17.69 -5.19 -13.31
N ALA A 253 -16.63 -5.56 -12.61
CA ALA A 253 -16.61 -6.59 -11.57
C ALA A 253 -16.68 -5.94 -10.18
N PRO A 254 -17.15 -6.64 -9.13
CA PRO A 254 -16.96 -6.19 -7.76
C PRO A 254 -15.47 -5.96 -7.48
N VAL A 255 -15.13 -4.92 -6.74
CA VAL A 255 -13.74 -4.64 -6.40
C VAL A 255 -13.13 -5.83 -5.66
N GLY A 256 -11.87 -6.14 -5.97
CA GLY A 256 -11.15 -7.26 -5.36
C GLY A 256 -11.55 -8.65 -5.86
N SER A 257 -12.29 -8.75 -6.97
CA SER A 257 -12.72 -10.06 -7.52
C SER A 257 -11.56 -10.91 -8.02
N PHE A 258 -10.45 -10.28 -8.42
CA PHE A 258 -9.31 -10.95 -9.03
C PHE A 258 -8.13 -11.06 -8.08
N GLU A 259 -8.21 -12.00 -7.12
CA GLU A 259 -7.16 -12.24 -6.11
C GLU A 259 -5.77 -12.49 -6.70
N LYS A 260 -5.70 -13.13 -7.87
CA LYS A 260 -4.42 -13.41 -8.55
C LYS A 260 -3.88 -12.20 -9.32
N GLY A 261 -4.72 -11.20 -9.59
CA GLY A 261 -4.39 -9.99 -10.33
C GLY A 261 -3.81 -8.86 -9.48
N LYS A 262 -3.77 -9.03 -8.16
CA LYS A 262 -3.23 -8.00 -7.28
C LYS A 262 -1.71 -7.87 -7.40
N ASN A 263 -1.20 -6.69 -7.12
CA ASN A 263 0.24 -6.44 -7.03
C ASN A 263 0.83 -6.95 -5.70
N HIS A 264 2.16 -6.86 -5.52
CA HIS A 264 2.81 -7.29 -4.28
C HIS A 264 2.52 -6.41 -3.05
N TYR A 265 1.93 -5.22 -3.26
CA TYR A 265 1.48 -4.32 -2.21
C TYR A 265 0.03 -4.59 -1.79
N ASP A 266 -0.64 -5.58 -2.39
CA ASP A 266 -2.04 -5.94 -2.15
C ASP A 266 -3.05 -4.94 -2.74
N CYS A 267 -2.67 -4.11 -3.73
CA CYS A 267 -3.60 -3.35 -4.58
C CYS A 267 -4.19 -4.26 -5.66
N TYR A 268 -5.50 -4.16 -5.85
CA TYR A 268 -6.26 -4.94 -6.82
C TYR A 268 -6.66 -4.07 -8.01
N ASP A 269 -7.06 -4.73 -9.08
CA ASP A 269 -7.77 -4.12 -10.21
C ASP A 269 -7.04 -2.94 -10.91
N MET A 270 -5.75 -2.75 -10.62
CA MET A 270 -4.84 -1.79 -11.27
C MET A 270 -4.76 -1.96 -12.80
N VAL A 271 -5.23 -3.09 -13.33
CA VAL A 271 -5.42 -3.32 -14.76
C VAL A 271 -6.87 -3.76 -14.96
N GLY A 272 -7.56 -3.09 -15.89
CA GLY A 272 -8.94 -3.42 -16.23
C GLY A 272 -9.97 -2.74 -15.33
N ASN A 273 -11.18 -3.32 -15.28
CA ASN A 273 -12.35 -2.89 -14.52
C ASN A 273 -12.86 -1.47 -14.84
N VAL A 274 -12.18 -0.42 -14.37
CA VAL A 274 -12.48 0.99 -14.66
C VAL A 274 -11.21 1.79 -14.86
N PHE A 275 -11.29 2.89 -15.62
CA PHE A 275 -10.20 3.87 -15.64
C PHE A 275 -10.14 4.63 -14.30
N GLU A 276 -8.93 4.80 -13.77
CA GLU A 276 -8.70 5.45 -12.48
C GLU A 276 -8.12 6.86 -12.65
N TRP A 277 -8.73 7.86 -12.01
CA TRP A 277 -8.27 9.24 -12.07
C TRP A 277 -7.00 9.46 -11.25
N VAL A 278 -6.00 10.09 -11.85
CA VAL A 278 -4.78 10.58 -11.19
C VAL A 278 -4.82 12.10 -11.02
N ALA A 279 -3.92 12.63 -10.18
CA ALA A 279 -3.85 14.05 -9.85
C ALA A 279 -3.30 14.92 -11.00
N ASP A 280 -2.53 14.32 -11.91
CA ASP A 280 -1.75 15.00 -12.93
C ASP A 280 -2.63 15.56 -14.05
N TRP A 281 -2.23 16.72 -14.58
CA TRP A 281 -2.70 17.17 -15.87
C TRP A 281 -2.07 16.31 -16.96
N TYR A 282 -2.85 15.89 -17.95
CA TYR A 282 -2.29 15.18 -19.08
C TYR A 282 -1.38 16.10 -19.90
N GLU A 283 -0.14 15.68 -20.07
CA GLU A 283 0.81 16.22 -21.04
C GLU A 283 1.43 15.04 -21.79
N PRO A 284 1.53 15.09 -23.13
CA PRO A 284 2.28 14.07 -23.86
C PRO A 284 3.70 13.99 -23.32
N TYR A 285 4.27 12.79 -23.25
CA TYR A 285 5.67 12.63 -22.88
C TYR A 285 6.53 13.38 -23.91
N ASP A 286 7.24 14.42 -23.48
CA ASP A 286 8.03 15.27 -24.37
C ASP A 286 9.29 14.51 -24.81
N PRO A 287 9.49 14.25 -26.13
CA PRO A 287 10.75 13.77 -26.63
C PRO A 287 11.80 14.87 -26.50
N ALA A 288 12.54 14.85 -25.40
CA ALA A 288 13.68 15.73 -25.12
C ALA A 288 14.65 15.86 -26.30
#